data_AF-A0A2E8JWC6-F1
#
_entry.id   AF-A0A2E8JWC6-F1
#
_cell.length_a   1.000
_cell.length_b   1.000
_cell.length_c   1.000
_cell.angle_alpha   90.00
_cell.angle_beta   90.00
_cell.angle_gamma   90.00
#
_symmetry.space_group_name_H-M   'P 1'
#
loop_
_entity.id
_entity.type
_entity.pdbx_description
1 polymer ?
#
loop_
_entity_poly.entity_id
_entity_poly.type
_entity_poly.pdbx_seq_one_letter_code
_entity_poly.pdbx_strand_id
1 'polypeptide(L)'
;MPKSFDRAPDQPKLRRRSSMDIMEFMNLLLCFSSLLLVLLIMIRWSVFDINSTEEYDFIKYFSIALLFITSFGMFRFDMGAKKRANEDYTFKMKEYEILRTKWLEITSKKMEMESSRTMESMQVVKDAKVVVKVESNESESNTKLEKQ
;
A
#
# COMPACT_ATOMS: atom_id res chain seq x y z
N MET A 1 -14.59 13.94 7.49
CA MET A 1 -14.66 14.09 6.01
C MET A 1 -13.53 13.28 5.40
N PRO A 2 -13.80 12.34 4.48
CA PRO A 2 -12.71 11.59 3.84
C PRO A 2 -11.86 12.55 3.00
N LYS A 3 -10.54 12.34 2.98
CA LYS A 3 -9.62 13.10 2.13
C LYS A 3 -10.11 13.03 0.69
N SER A 4 -10.18 14.17 0.02
CA SER A 4 -10.82 14.32 -1.27
C SER A 4 -10.21 13.39 -2.33
N PHE A 5 -11.07 12.77 -3.14
CA PHE A 5 -10.71 11.93 -4.30
C PHE A 5 -10.16 12.76 -5.48
N ASP A 6 -9.60 13.94 -5.22
CA ASP A 6 -9.11 14.86 -6.25
C ASP A 6 -7.84 14.34 -6.92
N ARG A 7 -7.14 13.42 -6.28
CA ARG A 7 -5.90 12.81 -6.77
C ARG A 7 -6.11 11.32 -7.02
N ALA A 8 -5.56 10.83 -8.12
CA ALA A 8 -5.48 9.41 -8.39
C ALA A 8 -4.81 8.67 -7.21
N PRO A 9 -5.28 7.47 -6.83
CA PRO A 9 -4.67 6.70 -5.76
C PRO A 9 -3.20 6.40 -6.10
N ASP A 10 -2.34 6.42 -5.09
CA ASP A 10 -0.92 6.09 -5.24
C ASP A 10 -0.73 4.57 -5.33
N GLN A 11 0.10 4.13 -6.28
CA GLN A 11 0.38 2.71 -6.44
C GLN A 11 1.23 2.18 -5.27
N PRO A 12 0.85 1.05 -4.66
CA PRO A 12 1.65 0.44 -3.61
C PRO A 12 3.01 0.01 -4.16
N LYS A 13 4.08 0.34 -3.44
CA LYS A 13 5.45 -0.08 -3.79
C LYS A 13 5.80 -1.38 -3.07
N LEU A 14 6.41 -2.30 -3.81
CA LEU A 14 6.92 -3.55 -3.24
C LEU A 14 8.07 -3.23 -2.28
N ARG A 15 7.92 -3.55 -1.00
CA ARG A 15 9.03 -3.50 -0.04
C ARG A 15 9.66 -4.87 0.05
N ARG A 16 10.98 -4.93 -0.05
CA ARG A 16 11.75 -6.19 0.07
C ARG A 16 11.59 -6.84 1.45
N ARG A 17 11.36 -6.04 2.50
CA ARG A 17 11.23 -6.53 3.88
C ARG A 17 10.32 -5.62 4.70
N SER A 18 9.39 -6.22 5.43
CA SER A 18 8.65 -5.58 6.52
C SER A 18 9.54 -5.48 7.77
N SER A 19 9.21 -4.62 8.74
CA SER A 19 9.99 -4.46 9.98
C SER A 19 10.34 -5.81 10.61
N MET A 20 11.54 -5.90 11.20
CA MET A 20 11.97 -7.11 11.91
C MET A 20 10.98 -7.42 13.03
N ASP A 21 10.53 -8.67 13.06
CA ASP A 21 9.58 -9.16 14.06
C ASP A 21 10.29 -9.36 15.42
N ILE A 22 9.57 -9.25 16.53
CA ILE A 22 10.15 -9.45 17.88
C ILE A 22 10.70 -10.87 18.01
N MET A 23 9.99 -11.86 17.46
CA MET A 23 10.45 -13.25 17.47
C MET A 23 11.71 -13.47 16.65
N GLU A 24 11.84 -12.76 15.52
CA GLU A 24 13.05 -12.79 14.70
C GLU A 24 14.23 -12.17 15.45
N PHE A 25 14.00 -11.07 16.16
CA PHE A 25 14.99 -10.43 17.01
C PHE A 25 15.44 -11.31 18.17
N MET A 26 14.51 -11.98 18.86
CA MET A 26 14.83 -12.92 19.93
C MET A 26 15.64 -14.11 19.43
N ASN A 27 15.31 -14.65 18.25
CA ASN A 27 16.10 -15.73 17.64
C ASN A 27 17.51 -15.26 17.24
N LEU A 28 17.64 -14.04 16.74
CA LEU A 28 18.95 -13.43 16.44
C LEU A 28 19.81 -13.29 17.71
N LEU A 29 19.22 -12.80 18.81
CA LEU A 29 19.91 -12.69 20.09
C LEU A 29 20.35 -14.07 20.62
N LEU A 30 19.49 -15.08 20.51
CA LEU A 30 19.80 -16.45 20.92
C LEU A 30 20.90 -17.08 20.05
N CYS A 31 20.92 -16.76 18.75
CA CYS A 31 21.98 -17.20 17.85
C CYS A 31 23.33 -16.54 18.20
N PHE A 32 23.33 -15.24 18.51
CA PHE A 32 24.54 -14.55 18.95
C PHE A 32 25.05 -15.02 20.31
N SER A 33 24.14 -15.24 21.26
CA SER A 33 24.53 -15.71 22.59
C SER A 33 25.06 -17.14 22.56
N SER A 34 24.48 -18.03 21.74
CA SER A 34 25.01 -19.39 21.54
C SER A 34 26.37 -19.38 20.82
N LEU A 35 26.57 -18.50 19.84
CA LEU A 35 27.87 -18.33 19.19
C LEU A 35 28.94 -17.84 20.17
N LEU A 36 28.59 -16.86 21.01
CA LEU A 36 29.48 -16.33 22.04
C LEU A 36 29.79 -17.41 23.10
N LEU A 37 28.80 -18.20 23.51
CA LEU A 37 28.98 -19.31 24.44
C LEU A 37 29.97 -20.34 23.89
N VAL A 38 29.82 -20.76 22.64
CA VAL A 38 30.76 -21.70 21.98
C VAL A 38 32.18 -21.13 21.97
N LEU A 39 32.35 -19.85 21.63
CA LEU A 39 33.67 -19.21 21.64
C LEU A 39 34.30 -19.17 23.03
N LEU A 40 33.53 -18.82 24.07
CA LEU A 40 34.04 -18.78 25.44
C LEU A 40 34.46 -20.15 25.96
N ILE A 41 33.71 -21.20 25.62
CA ILE A 41 34.05 -22.59 25.95
C ILE A 41 35.34 -23.00 25.22
N MET A 42 35.47 -22.69 23.92
CA MET A 42 36.65 -23.06 23.13
C MET A 42 37.93 -22.34 23.57
N ILE A 43 37.82 -21.08 24.02
CA ILE A 43 38.94 -20.28 24.53
C ILE A 43 39.38 -20.75 25.92
N ARG A 44 38.57 -21.58 26.61
CA ARG A 44 38.76 -21.90 28.03
C ARG A 44 38.91 -20.64 28.86
N TRP A 45 38.00 -19.68 28.65
CA TRP A 45 37.94 -18.49 29.48
C TRP A 45 37.81 -18.91 30.95
N SER A 46 38.52 -18.31 31.90
CA SER A 46 38.69 -18.87 33.25
C SER A 46 37.40 -19.09 34.05
N VAL A 47 36.28 -18.51 33.62
CA VAL A 47 34.93 -18.69 34.20
C VAL A 47 34.22 -19.92 33.64
N PHE A 48 34.63 -20.38 32.45
CA PHE A 48 34.11 -21.53 31.71
C PHE A 48 35.14 -22.67 31.63
N ASP A 49 36.14 -22.69 32.51
CA ASP A 49 37.15 -23.74 32.55
C ASP A 49 36.58 -24.99 33.24
N ILE A 50 36.03 -25.89 32.43
CA ILE A 50 35.44 -27.15 32.88
C ILE A 50 36.55 -28.19 32.98
N ASN A 51 36.86 -28.61 34.22
CA ASN A 51 37.93 -29.55 34.51
C ASN A 51 37.62 -30.99 34.08
N SER A 52 36.34 -31.36 34.00
CA SER A 52 35.90 -32.68 33.56
C SER A 52 35.80 -32.73 32.03
N THR A 53 36.51 -33.66 31.40
CA THR A 53 36.51 -33.83 29.94
C THR A 53 35.15 -34.24 29.39
N GLU A 54 34.40 -35.06 30.14
CA GLU A 54 33.06 -35.51 29.73
C GLU A 54 32.05 -34.36 29.75
N GLU A 55 32.08 -33.53 30.78
CA GLU A 55 31.20 -32.36 30.89
C GLU A 55 31.52 -31.30 29.85
N TYR A 56 32.81 -31.08 29.59
CA TYR A 56 33.28 -30.17 28.55
C TYR A 56 32.76 -30.59 27.17
N ASP A 57 32.92 -31.87 26.81
CA ASP A 57 32.48 -32.35 25.50
C ASP A 57 30.95 -32.29 25.37
N PHE A 58 30.21 -32.66 26.42
CA PHE A 58 28.75 -32.52 26.42
C PHE A 58 28.30 -31.08 26.16
N ILE A 59 28.83 -30.11 26.93
CA ILE A 59 28.43 -28.70 26.83
C ILE A 59 28.87 -28.12 25.47
N LYS A 60 30.04 -28.50 24.98
CA LYS A 60 30.54 -28.09 23.65
C LYS A 60 29.61 -28.57 22.54
N TYR A 61 29.29 -29.87 22.49
CA TYR A 61 28.43 -30.42 21.45
C TYR A 61 26.98 -29.92 21.56
N PHE A 62 26.47 -29.77 22.78
CA PHE A 62 25.15 -29.18 23.01
C PHE A 62 25.07 -27.74 22.50
N SER A 63 26.07 -26.91 22.82
CA SER A 63 26.11 -25.51 22.38
C SER A 63 26.24 -25.38 20.87
N ILE A 64 27.05 -26.25 20.23
CA ILE A 64 27.15 -26.33 18.78
C ILE A 64 25.81 -26.75 18.15
N ALA A 65 25.15 -27.76 18.68
CA ALA A 65 23.83 -28.20 18.20
C ALA A 65 22.78 -27.08 18.32
N LEU A 66 22.77 -26.36 19.45
CA LEU A 66 21.90 -25.21 19.65
C LEU A 66 22.18 -24.08 18.65
N LEU A 67 23.45 -23.80 18.35
CA LEU A 67 23.85 -22.82 17.34
C LEU A 67 23.34 -23.19 15.94
N PHE A 68 23.42 -24.48 15.58
CA PHE A 68 22.87 -24.96 14.30
C PHE A 68 21.35 -24.81 14.23
N ILE A 69 20.62 -25.17 15.30
CA ILE A 69 19.16 -25.05 15.36
C ILE A 69 18.72 -23.58 15.24
N THR A 70 19.37 -22.69 15.98
CA THR A 70 19.04 -21.25 15.97
C THR A 70 19.39 -20.59 14.63
N SER A 71 20.52 -20.97 14.02
CA SER A 71 20.89 -20.55 12.66
C SER A 71 19.89 -21.04 11.61
N PHE A 72 19.42 -22.28 11.72
CA PHE A 72 18.37 -22.79 10.83
C PHE A 72 17.05 -22.04 11.04
N GLY A 73 16.72 -21.68 12.29
CA GLY A 73 15.62 -20.78 12.61
C GLY A 73 15.72 -19.44 11.89
N MET A 74 16.90 -18.82 11.86
CA MET A 74 17.14 -17.56 11.13
C MET A 74 16.83 -17.68 9.64
N PHE A 75 17.28 -18.77 9.01
CA PHE A 75 17.00 -19.03 7.60
C PHE A 75 15.49 -19.14 7.34
N ARG A 76 14.77 -19.87 8.21
CA ARG A 76 13.31 -20.00 8.11
C ARG A 76 12.59 -18.66 8.31
N PHE A 77 13.05 -17.81 9.22
CA PHE A 77 12.51 -16.47 9.41
C PHE A 77 12.73 -15.57 8.20
N ASP A 78 13.90 -15.63 7.55
CA ASP A 78 14.16 -14.86 6.32
C ASP A 78 13.21 -15.27 5.17
N MET A 79 12.98 -16.58 5.00
CA MET A 79 11.98 -17.07 4.05
C MET A 79 10.57 -16.62 4.41
N GLY A 80 10.20 -16.68 5.69
CA GLY A 80 8.90 -16.22 6.19
C GLY A 80 8.69 -14.72 5.98
N ALA A 81 9.71 -13.90 6.21
CA ALA A 81 9.65 -12.46 6.01
C ALA A 81 9.38 -12.09 4.55
N LYS A 82 10.03 -12.79 3.60
CA LYS A 82 9.78 -12.63 2.16
C LYS A 82 8.34 -12.97 1.79
N LYS A 83 7.82 -14.10 2.30
CA LYS A 83 6.44 -14.52 2.04
C LYS A 83 5.43 -13.50 2.57
N ARG A 84 5.60 -13.03 3.82
CA ARG A 84 4.74 -11.99 4.43
C ARG A 84 4.77 -10.68 3.65
N ALA A 85 5.94 -10.26 3.16
CA ALA A 85 6.06 -9.04 2.35
C ALA A 85 5.30 -9.15 1.01
N ASN A 86 5.34 -10.32 0.37
CA ASN A 86 4.58 -10.58 -0.86
C ASN A 86 3.07 -10.62 -0.61
N GLU A 87 2.64 -11.21 0.50
CA GLU A 87 1.22 -11.25 0.91
C GLU A 87 0.69 -9.83 1.18
N ASP A 88 1.43 -9.03 1.96
CA ASP A 88 1.08 -7.63 2.27
C ASP A 88 1.03 -6.77 0.98
N TYR A 89 1.97 -6.95 0.07
CA TYR A 89 1.94 -6.27 -1.22
C TYR A 89 0.72 -6.67 -2.05
N THR A 90 0.42 -7.98 -2.13
CA THR A 90 -0.73 -8.48 -2.89
C THR A 90 -2.03 -7.95 -2.33
N PHE A 91 -2.16 -7.87 -1.00
CA PHE A 91 -3.30 -7.27 -0.33
C PHE A 91 -3.45 -5.79 -0.66
N LYS A 92 -2.38 -5.00 -0.53
CA LYS A 92 -2.38 -3.57 -0.90
C LYS A 92 -2.68 -3.32 -2.37
N MET A 93 -2.24 -4.22 -3.25
CA MET A 93 -2.54 -4.12 -4.68
C MET A 93 -4.03 -4.32 -4.96
N LYS A 94 -4.68 -5.27 -4.28
CA LYS A 94 -6.14 -5.45 -4.38
C LYS A 94 -6.90 -4.22 -3.87
N GLU A 95 -6.48 -3.65 -2.74
CA GLU A 95 -7.08 -2.40 -2.23
C GLU A 95 -6.88 -1.24 -3.21
N TYR A 96 -5.69 -1.13 -3.81
CA TYR A 96 -5.39 -0.14 -4.83
C TYR A 96 -6.29 -0.29 -6.06
N GLU A 97 -6.53 -1.51 -6.55
CA GLU A 97 -7.43 -1.76 -7.67
C GLU A 97 -8.87 -1.33 -7.37
N ILE A 98 -9.36 -1.60 -6.16
CA ILE A 98 -10.68 -1.14 -5.71
C ILE A 98 -10.73 0.38 -5.64
N LEU A 99 -9.72 1.03 -5.08
CA LEU A 99 -9.63 2.49 -5.01
C LEU A 99 -9.57 3.13 -6.40
N ARG A 100 -8.79 2.54 -7.31
CA ARG A 100 -8.64 2.99 -8.69
C ARG A 100 -9.95 2.88 -9.46
N THR A 101 -10.64 1.75 -9.35
CA THR A 101 -11.95 1.57 -10.01
C THR A 101 -12.99 2.54 -9.47
N LYS A 102 -13.03 2.77 -8.15
CA LYS A 102 -13.91 3.78 -7.53
C LYS A 102 -13.58 5.20 -7.97
N TRP A 103 -12.30 5.53 -8.09
CA TRP A 103 -11.86 6.84 -8.59
C TRP A 103 -12.27 7.06 -10.05
N LEU A 104 -12.12 6.05 -10.91
CA LEU A 104 -12.58 6.09 -12.30
C LEU A 104 -14.11 6.25 -12.38
N GLU A 105 -14.86 5.54 -11.53
CA GLU A 105 -16.33 5.62 -11.48
C GLU A 105 -16.80 7.04 -11.08
N ILE A 106 -16.16 7.65 -10.07
CA ILE A 106 -16.48 9.01 -9.62
C ILE A 106 -16.12 10.04 -10.72
N THR A 107 -14.97 9.86 -11.37
CA THR A 107 -14.52 10.75 -12.45
C THR A 107 -15.47 10.68 -13.65
N SER A 108 -15.92 9.48 -14.03
CA SER A 108 -16.93 9.28 -15.09
C SER A 108 -18.25 9.97 -14.74
N LYS A 109 -18.76 9.75 -13.52
CA LYS A 109 -20.00 10.42 -13.05
C LYS A 109 -19.88 11.94 -13.02
N LYS A 110 -18.71 12.47 -12.66
CA LYS A 110 -18.44 13.91 -12.70
C LYS A 110 -18.47 14.43 -14.14
N MET A 111 -17.85 13.73 -15.09
CA MET A 111 -17.88 14.07 -16.51
C MET A 111 -19.31 13.99 -17.09
N GLU A 112 -20.08 12.98 -16.71
CA GLU A 112 -21.49 12.84 -17.09
C GLU A 112 -22.35 14.00 -16.56
N MET A 113 -22.16 14.41 -15.29
CA MET A 113 -22.85 15.57 -14.73
C MET A 113 -22.43 16.89 -15.39
N GLU A 114 -21.16 17.07 -15.72
CA GLU A 114 -20.70 18.26 -16.45
C GLU A 114 -21.26 18.28 -17.88
N SER A 115 -21.33 17.12 -18.54
CA SER A 115 -21.97 16.96 -19.85
C SER A 115 -23.47 17.26 -19.80
N SER A 116 -24.21 16.70 -18.84
CA SER A 116 -25.65 16.95 -18.70
C SER A 116 -25.95 18.42 -18.40
N ARG A 117 -25.17 19.07 -17.52
CA ARG A 117 -25.26 20.53 -17.28
C ARG A 117 -24.96 21.34 -18.54
N THR A 118 -24.03 20.89 -19.37
CA THR A 118 -23.72 21.55 -20.66
C THR A 118 -24.88 21.37 -21.65
N MET A 119 -25.52 20.20 -21.69
CA MET A 119 -26.70 19.97 -22.53
C MET A 119 -27.92 20.77 -22.06
N GLU A 120 -28.18 20.83 -20.75
CA GLU A 120 -29.24 21.67 -20.16
C GLU A 120 -29.01 23.15 -20.46
N SER A 121 -27.79 23.66 -20.23
CA SER A 121 -27.47 25.05 -20.56
C SER A 121 -27.56 25.35 -22.06
N MET A 122 -27.21 24.40 -22.93
CA MET A 122 -27.38 24.53 -24.38
C MET A 122 -28.85 24.51 -24.81
N GLN A 123 -29.71 23.78 -24.07
CA GLN A 123 -31.16 23.75 -24.29
C GLN A 123 -31.80 25.07 -23.87
N VAL A 124 -31.43 25.63 -22.71
CA VAL A 124 -31.86 26.96 -22.25
C VAL A 124 -31.45 28.06 -23.25
N VAL A 125 -30.25 27.97 -23.85
CA VAL A 125 -29.81 28.94 -24.88
C VAL A 125 -30.59 28.78 -26.19
N LYS A 126 -30.98 27.56 -26.57
CA LYS A 126 -31.83 27.34 -27.74
C LYS A 126 -33.25 27.89 -27.51
N ASP A 127 -33.83 27.65 -26.34
CA ASP A 127 -35.15 28.17 -25.99
C ASP A 127 -35.15 29.70 -25.91
N ALA A 128 -34.13 30.32 -25.32
CA ALA A 128 -33.97 31.77 -25.31
C ALA A 128 -33.81 32.36 -26.73
N LYS A 129 -33.09 31.67 -27.63
CA LYS A 129 -32.93 32.12 -29.03
C LYS A 129 -34.22 31.98 -29.84
N VAL A 130 -35.10 31.03 -29.50
CA VAL A 130 -36.42 30.90 -30.13
C VAL A 130 -37.35 32.03 -29.67
N VAL A 131 -37.33 32.41 -28.39
CA VAL A 131 -38.14 33.53 -27.87
C VAL A 131 -37.75 34.87 -28.53
N VAL A 132 -36.45 35.17 -28.65
CA VAL A 132 -35.98 36.40 -29.29
C VAL A 132 -36.34 36.47 -30.78
N LYS A 133 -36.37 35.32 -31.48
CA LYS A 133 -36.73 35.28 -32.90
C LYS A 133 -38.24 35.46 -33.15
N VAL A 134 -39.07 35.13 -32.17
CA VAL A 134 -40.52 35.34 -32.22
C VAL A 134 -40.83 36.82 -31.95
N GLU A 135 -40.21 37.43 -30.94
CA GLU A 135 -40.37 38.87 -30.66
C GLU A 135 -39.87 39.80 -31.79
N SER A 136 -38.77 39.44 -32.47
CA SER A 136 -38.24 40.24 -33.58
C SER A 136 -39.10 40.17 -34.84
N ASN A 137 -39.86 39.08 -35.05
CA ASN A 137 -40.72 38.94 -36.24
C ASN A 137 -42.09 39.60 -36.05
N GLU A 138 -42.62 39.70 -34.83
CA GLU A 138 -43.88 40.41 -34.57
C GLU A 138 -43.72 41.95 -34.55
N SER A 139 -42.52 42.45 -34.28
CA SER A 139 -42.26 43.90 -34.24
C SER A 139 -42.04 44.54 -35.62
N GLU A 140 -41.62 43.77 -36.64
CA GLU A 140 -41.47 44.27 -38.02
C GLU A 140 -42.78 44.27 -38.85
N SER A 141 -43.82 43.52 -38.45
CA SER A 141 -45.08 43.50 -39.21
C SER A 141 -46.01 44.67 -38.91
N ASN A 142 -45.84 45.37 -37.78
CA ASN A 142 -46.77 46.43 -37.35
C ASN A 142 -46.35 47.85 -37.75
N THR A 143 -45.16 48.07 -38.31
CA THR A 143 -44.69 49.44 -38.67
C THR A 143 -44.95 49.84 -40.13
N LYS A 144 -45.50 48.95 -40.98
CA LYS A 144 -45.73 49.22 -42.42
C LYS A 144 -47.14 49.69 -42.79
N LEU A 145 -48.07 49.84 -41.85
CA LEU A 145 -49.48 50.14 -42.15
C LEU A 145 -49.95 51.57 -41.82
N GLU A 146 -49.09 52.48 -41.38
CA GLU A 146 -49.52 53.83 -40.91
C GLU A 146 -49.02 55.03 -41.74
N LYS A 147 -48.54 54.81 -42.98
CA LYS A 147 -48.28 55.92 -43.91
C LYS A 147 -48.68 55.56 -45.34
N GLN A 148 -49.94 55.81 -45.68
CA GLN A 148 -50.36 56.45 -46.94
C GLN A 148 -51.83 56.81 -46.90
#